data_AF-X1EQC1-F1
#
_entry.id   AF-X1EQC1-F1
#
_cell.length_a   1.000
_cell.length_b   1.000
_cell.length_c   1.000
_cell.angle_alpha   90.00
_cell.angle_beta   90.00
_cell.angle_gamma   90.00
#
_symmetry.space_group_name_H-M   'P 1'
#
loop_
_entity.id
_entity.type
_entity.pdbx_description
1 polymer ?
#
loop_
_entity_poly.entity_id
_entity_poly.type
_entity_poly.pdbx_seq_one_letter_code
_entity_poly.pdbx_strand_id
1 'polypeptide(L)'
;MYNIGSTEEIAIEELADKIIEMTGSKSKKEFISYEKAYGRPIEDMMRRVPGLERIKETIGWEPKTNLSETLQIIIESFKQIK
;
A
#
# COMPACT_ATOMS: atom_id res chain seq x y z
N MET A 1 -17.10 -16.55 -2.52
CA MET A 1 -16.31 -15.31 -2.69
C MET A 1 -15.64 -15.00 -1.36
N TYR A 2 -14.34 -14.73 -1.37
CA TYR A 2 -13.53 -14.42 -0.18
C TYR A 2 -12.70 -13.17 -0.48
N ASN A 3 -12.53 -12.29 0.50
CA ASN A 3 -11.58 -11.17 0.40
C ASN A 3 -10.20 -11.63 0.84
N ILE A 4 -9.16 -11.08 0.23
CA ILE A 4 -7.75 -11.34 0.55
C ILE A 4 -7.05 -9.99 0.63
N GLY A 5 -6.26 -9.78 1.68
CA GLY A 5 -5.48 -8.56 1.87
C GLY A 5 -5.04 -8.38 3.33
N SER A 6 -4.46 -7.22 3.64
CA SER A 6 -4.08 -6.87 5.00
C SER A 6 -5.13 -5.97 5.66
N THR A 7 -5.28 -6.11 6.98
CA THR A 7 -6.04 -5.15 7.82
C THR A 7 -5.16 -4.02 8.35
N GLU A 8 -3.84 -4.08 8.11
CA GLU A 8 -2.93 -2.96 8.35
C GLU A 8 -3.25 -1.82 7.38
N GLU A 9 -3.59 -0.65 7.91
CA GLU A 9 -3.88 0.56 7.14
C GLU A 9 -2.83 1.64 7.41
N ILE A 10 -2.59 2.49 6.41
CA ILE A 10 -1.65 3.60 6.46
C ILE A 10 -2.15 4.74 5.58
N ALA A 11 -1.97 6.00 5.98
CA ALA A 11 -2.27 7.12 5.09
C ALA A 11 -1.28 7.16 3.91
N ILE A 12 -1.73 7.62 2.74
CA ILE A 12 -0.85 7.75 1.56
C ILE A 12 0.35 8.66 1.85
N GLU A 13 0.17 9.69 2.67
CA GLU A 13 1.25 10.59 3.08
C GLU A 13 2.32 9.85 3.91
N GLU A 14 1.90 9.08 4.92
CA GLU A 14 2.80 8.30 5.78
C GLU A 14 3.50 7.19 4.99
N LEU A 15 2.79 6.57 4.05
CA LEU A 15 3.37 5.58 3.15
C LEU A 15 4.48 6.19 2.27
N ALA A 16 4.26 7.41 1.76
CA ALA A 16 5.27 8.12 0.99
C ALA A 16 6.51 8.45 1.85
N ASP A 17 6.30 8.92 3.09
CA ASP A 17 7.40 9.18 4.02
C ASP A 17 8.20 7.91 4.31
N LYS A 18 7.52 6.80 4.60
CA LYS A 18 8.14 5.51 4.86
C LYS A 18 8.96 4.99 3.67
N ILE A 19 8.47 5.17 2.45
CA ILE A 19 9.21 4.79 1.24
C ILE A 19 10.47 5.66 1.07
N ILE A 20 10.37 6.97 1.26
CA ILE A 20 11.52 7.89 1.17
C ILE A 20 12.59 7.49 2.19
N GLU A 21 12.19 7.25 3.44
CA GLU A 21 13.08 6.78 4.51
C GLU A 21 13.76 5.46 4.16
N MET A 22 13.00 4.42 3.80
CA MET A 22 13.51 3.07 3.52
C MET A 22 14.42 3.02 2.28
N THR A 23 14.23 3.94 1.32
CA THR A 23 15.04 4.00 0.09
C THR A 23 16.22 4.96 0.18
N GLY A 24 16.24 5.86 1.17
CA GLY A 24 17.20 6.98 1.21
C GLY A 24 17.03 7.96 0.05
N SER A 25 15.83 8.03 -0.53
CA SER A 25 15.55 8.87 -1.70
C SER A 25 15.62 10.37 -1.36
N LYS A 26 15.95 11.20 -2.36
CA LYS A 26 15.87 12.66 -2.29
C LYS A 26 14.53 13.21 -2.83
N SER A 27 13.57 12.34 -3.11
CA SER A 27 12.24 12.73 -3.58
C SER A 27 11.55 13.69 -2.61
N LYS A 28 10.70 14.58 -3.14
CA LYS A 28 9.82 15.45 -2.36
C LYS A 28 8.37 15.03 -2.57
N LYS A 29 7.55 15.12 -1.52
CA LYS A 29 6.10 14.94 -1.62
C LYS A 29 5.49 16.14 -2.35
N GLU A 30 4.63 15.89 -3.33
CA GLU A 30 3.81 16.90 -3.99
C GLU A 30 2.34 16.52 -3.87
N PHE A 31 1.52 17.48 -3.44
CA PHE A 31 0.08 17.31 -3.33
C PHE A 31 -0.57 17.91 -4.57
N ILE A 32 -1.19 17.06 -5.39
CA ILE A 32 -1.85 17.45 -6.63
C ILE A 32 -3.31 16.98 -6.62
N SER A 33 -4.19 17.71 -7.31
CA SER A 33 -5.58 17.31 -7.46
C SER A 33 -5.71 16.03 -8.30
N TYR A 34 -6.81 15.29 -8.12
CA TYR A 34 -7.10 14.11 -8.94
C TYR A 34 -7.16 14.42 -10.43
N GLU A 35 -7.71 15.57 -10.81
CA GLU A 35 -7.74 16.01 -12.21
C GLU A 35 -6.33 16.22 -12.76
N LYS A 36 -5.41 16.79 -11.98
CA LYS A 36 -4.01 16.94 -12.40
C LYS A 36 -3.29 15.59 -12.48
N ALA A 37 -3.57 14.66 -11.56
CA ALA A 37 -2.93 13.35 -11.53
C ALA A 37 -3.42 12.39 -12.63
N TYR A 38 -4.72 12.41 -12.93
CA TYR A 38 -5.40 11.40 -13.76
C TYR A 38 -6.07 11.96 -15.02
N GLY A 39 -6.04 13.28 -15.22
CA GLY A 39 -6.68 13.96 -16.36
C GLY A 39 -8.21 14.02 -16.30
N ARG A 40 -8.81 13.60 -15.19
CA ARG A 40 -10.26 13.64 -14.95
C ARG A 40 -10.58 13.61 -13.45
N PRO A 41 -11.76 14.11 -13.02
CA PRO A 41 -12.25 13.85 -11.69
C PRO A 41 -12.41 12.34 -11.46
N ILE A 42 -11.88 11.86 -10.34
CA ILE A 42 -12.07 10.48 -9.88
C ILE A 42 -12.56 10.55 -8.45
N GLU A 43 -13.53 9.71 -8.12
CA GLU A 43 -13.93 9.44 -6.75
C GLU A 43 -13.08 8.27 -6.23
N ASP A 44 -12.21 8.55 -5.26
CA ASP A 44 -11.47 7.50 -4.56
C ASP A 44 -12.06 7.27 -3.17
N MET A 45 -12.03 6.01 -2.74
CA MET A 45 -12.47 5.64 -1.41
C MET A 45 -11.43 6.11 -0.40
N MET A 46 -11.86 6.95 0.54
CA MET A 46 -11.00 7.48 1.60
C MET A 46 -10.39 6.41 2.51
N ARG A 47 -11.02 5.23 2.59
CA ARG A 47 -10.57 4.10 3.41
C ARG A 47 -10.90 2.78 2.73
N ARG A 48 -9.91 1.88 2.65
CA ARG A 48 -10.08 0.54 2.07
C ARG A 48 -9.44 -0.50 2.98
N VAL A 49 -10.29 -1.31 3.64
CA VAL A 49 -9.85 -2.41 4.49
C VAL A 49 -10.73 -3.64 4.17
N PRO A 50 -10.15 -4.79 3.80
CA PRO A 50 -10.92 -5.99 3.50
C PRO A 50 -11.47 -6.64 4.77
N GLY A 51 -12.73 -7.09 4.73
CA GLY A 51 -13.26 -7.99 5.76
C GLY A 51 -12.71 -9.41 5.55
N LEU A 52 -11.95 -9.93 6.52
CA LEU A 52 -11.24 -11.21 6.44
C LEU A 52 -11.92 -12.34 7.23
N GLU A 53 -13.04 -12.07 7.88
CA GLU A 53 -13.72 -12.99 8.79
C GLU A 53 -14.04 -14.31 8.08
N ARG A 54 -14.64 -14.20 6.89
CA ARG A 54 -15.07 -15.36 6.11
C ARG A 54 -13.91 -16.28 5.71
N ILE A 55 -12.76 -15.72 5.30
CA ILE A 55 -11.62 -16.55 4.85
C ILE A 55 -10.87 -17.15 6.05
N LYS A 56 -10.78 -16.40 7.15
CA LYS A 56 -10.20 -16.86 8.41
C LYS A 56 -11.00 -18.04 8.99
N GLU A 57 -12.32 -17.92 9.05
CA GLU A 57 -13.20 -18.99 9.55
C GLU A 57 -13.18 -20.24 8.67
N THR A 58 -13.07 -20.07 7.35
CA THR A 58 -13.16 -21.20 6.41
C THR A 58 -11.87 -22.02 6.37
N ILE A 59 -10.70 -21.36 6.33
CA ILE A 59 -9.41 -22.03 6.09
C ILE A 59 -8.28 -21.58 7.03
N GLY A 60 -8.57 -20.76 8.05
CA GLY A 60 -7.55 -20.23 8.94
C GLY A 60 -6.60 -19.24 8.28
N TRP A 61 -7.00 -18.60 7.17
CA TRP A 61 -6.14 -17.67 6.46
C TRP A 61 -5.94 -16.36 7.25
N GLU A 62 -4.69 -15.89 7.27
CA GLU A 62 -4.30 -14.58 7.78
C GLU A 62 -3.09 -14.05 7.00
N PRO A 63 -2.94 -12.71 6.85
CA PRO A 63 -1.75 -12.13 6.24
C PRO A 63 -0.52 -12.40 7.12
N LYS A 64 0.57 -12.87 6.51
CA LYS A 64 1.82 -13.19 7.22
C LYS A 64 2.95 -12.20 6.97
N THR A 65 2.74 -11.27 6.04
CA THR A 65 3.72 -10.27 5.65
C THR A 65 3.15 -8.90 5.99
N ASN A 66 3.85 -8.15 6.84
CA ASN A 66 3.44 -6.78 7.19
C ASN A 66 3.88 -5.78 6.11
N LEU A 67 3.45 -4.52 6.24
CA LEU A 67 3.77 -3.46 5.30
C LEU A 67 5.28 -3.24 5.15
N SER A 68 6.04 -3.27 6.24
CA SER A 68 7.50 -3.05 6.20
C SER A 68 8.22 -4.14 5.41
N GLU A 69 7.89 -5.40 5.66
CA GLU A 69 8.44 -6.54 4.93
C GLU A 69 8.05 -6.48 3.45
N THR A 70 6.80 -6.15 3.16
CA THR A 70 6.30 -5.99 1.78
C THR A 70 7.07 -4.91 1.03
N LEU A 71 7.24 -3.73 1.65
CA LEU A 71 7.99 -2.63 1.05
C LEU A 71 9.46 -2.99 0.84
N GLN A 72 10.07 -3.70 1.79
CA GLN A 72 11.46 -4.14 1.65
C GLN A 72 11.64 -5.08 0.46
N ILE A 73 10.78 -6.09 0.31
CA ILE A 73 10.79 -7.03 -0.84
C ILE A 73 10.68 -6.25 -2.16
N ILE A 74 9.75 -5.29 -2.24
CA ILE A 74 9.56 -4.47 -3.45
C ILE A 74 10.82 -3.64 -3.72
N ILE A 75 11.33 -2.90 -2.74
CA ILE A 75 12.53 -2.06 -2.89
C ILE A 75 13.73 -2.89 -3.36
N GLU A 76 13.93 -4.08 -2.79
CA GLU A 76 15.00 -4.99 -3.19
C GLU A 76 14.82 -5.48 -4.63
N SER A 77 13.59 -5.81 -5.05
CA SER A 77 13.31 -6.21 -6.44
C SER A 77 13.71 -5.13 -7.45
N PHE A 78 13.49 -3.85 -7.15
CA PHE A 78 13.89 -2.74 -8.03
C PHE A 78 15.41 -2.51 -8.08
N LYS A 79 16.16 -2.93 -7.05
CA LYS A 79 17.63 -2.85 -7.06
C LYS A 79 18.26 -3.92 -7.94
N GLN A 80 17.62 -5.08 -8.10
CA GLN A 80 18.10 -6.20 -8.92
C GLN A 80 17.84 -6.02 -10.43
N ILE A 81 17.00 -5.05 -10.81
CA ILE A 81 16.69 -4.73 -12.21
C ILE A 81 17.74 -3.77 -12.83
N LYS A 82 18.74 -3.33 -12.05
CA LYS A 82 19.90 -2.57 -12.53
C LYS A 82 21.08 -3.48 -12.85
#